data_AF-A0A7U9SYD3-F1
#
_entry.id   AF-A0A7U9SYD3-F1
#
_cell.length_a   1.000
_cell.length_b   1.000
_cell.length_c   1.000
_cell.angle_alpha   90.00
_cell.angle_beta   90.00
_cell.angle_gamma   90.00
#
_symmetry.space_group_name_H-M   'P 1'
#
loop_
_entity.id
_entity.type
_entity.pdbx_description
1 polymer ?
#
loop_
_entity_poly.entity_id
_entity_poly.type
_entity_poly.pdbx_seq_one_letter_code
_entity_poly.pdbx_strand_id
1 'polypeptide(L)'
;MKLYESKEAEFPDPEGIRELERVILLKVIDRKWMDHINDMEQLRQGIGLQAYGQRDPLVEYKSSGYQMFDEMIQNIKEETVRLLFHIKVEQKVEREQVAKVTGTNKDESLPKSPVKRGNAKVYPNDPCPCGSGKKYKQCCGRKSV
;
A
#
# COMPACT_ATOMS: atom_id res chain seq x y z
N MET A 1 13.41 9.21 28.59
CA MET A 1 12.70 10.48 28.36
C MET A 1 13.13 11.10 27.04
N LYS A 2 14.38 11.54 26.86
CA LYS A 2 14.88 12.18 25.62
C LYS A 2 14.52 11.49 24.29
N LEU A 3 14.59 10.15 24.23
CA LEU A 3 14.27 9.39 22.99
C LEU A 3 12.78 9.39 22.63
N TYR A 4 11.92 9.46 23.64
CA TYR A 4 10.47 9.48 23.42
C TYR A 4 10.02 10.90 23.01
N GLU A 5 10.57 11.93 23.65
CA GLU A 5 10.37 13.33 23.25
C GLU A 5 10.78 13.59 21.79
N SER A 6 11.92 13.03 21.35
CA SER A 6 12.33 13.14 19.95
C SER A 6 11.36 12.43 18.99
N LYS A 7 10.75 11.33 19.43
CA LYS A 7 9.76 10.61 18.63
C LYS A 7 8.45 11.37 18.55
N GLU A 8 7.98 11.94 19.66
CA GLU A 8 6.76 12.77 19.70
C GLU A 8 6.88 13.98 18.76
N ALA A 9 8.08 14.58 18.66
CA ALA A 9 8.37 15.68 17.73
C ALA A 9 8.32 15.30 16.24
N GLU A 10 8.40 14.01 15.88
CA GLU A 10 8.25 13.56 14.49
C GLU A 10 6.78 13.58 14.02
N PHE A 11 5.82 13.66 14.94
CA PHE A 11 4.39 13.65 14.62
C PHE A 11 3.84 15.08 14.55
N PRO A 12 3.10 15.44 13.48
CA PRO A 12 2.51 16.78 13.35
C PRO A 12 1.42 17.08 14.38
N ASP A 13 0.72 16.04 14.85
CA ASP A 13 -0.42 16.14 15.75
C ASP A 13 -0.16 15.37 17.07
N PRO A 14 -0.15 16.07 18.22
CA PRO A 14 -0.02 15.45 19.54
C PRO A 14 -1.18 14.53 19.91
N GLU A 15 -2.39 14.72 19.36
CA GLU A 15 -3.53 13.84 19.69
C GLU A 15 -3.42 12.50 18.94
N GLY A 16 -3.02 12.54 17.67
CA GLY A 16 -2.78 11.35 16.84
C GLY A 16 -1.77 10.37 17.43
N ILE A 17 -0.68 10.82 18.07
CA ILE A 17 0.26 9.90 18.73
C ILE A 17 -0.36 9.21 19.96
N ARG A 18 -1.23 9.89 20.70
CA ARG A 18 -1.93 9.30 21.88
C ARG A 18 -2.95 8.25 21.47
N GLU A 19 -3.68 8.51 20.39
CA GLU A 19 -4.57 7.49 19.82
C GLU A 19 -3.78 6.29 19.31
N LEU A 20 -2.67 6.54 18.61
CA LEU A 20 -1.80 5.49 18.12
C LEU A 20 -1.25 4.62 19.26
N GLU A 21 -0.82 5.22 20.37
CA GLU A 21 -0.38 4.51 21.58
C GLU A 21 -1.46 3.57 22.10
N ARG A 22 -2.69 4.05 22.23
CA ARG A 22 -3.82 3.25 22.69
C ARG A 22 -4.11 2.09 21.74
N VAL A 23 -4.13 2.36 20.43
CA VAL A 23 -4.39 1.34 19.41
C VAL A 23 -3.31 0.26 19.41
N ILE A 24 -2.03 0.65 19.47
CA ILE A 24 -0.91 -0.29 19.53
C ILE A 24 -0.99 -1.13 20.81
N LEU A 25 -1.22 -0.49 21.96
CA LEU A 25 -1.31 -1.20 23.24
C LEU A 25 -2.45 -2.23 23.22
N LEU A 26 -3.65 -1.83 22.81
CA LEU A 26 -4.80 -2.73 22.72
C LEU A 26 -4.55 -3.90 21.77
N LYS A 27 -3.96 -3.63 20.60
CA LYS A 27 -3.65 -4.68 19.61
C LYS A 27 -2.62 -5.68 20.12
N VAL A 28 -1.60 -5.22 20.85
CA VAL A 28 -0.58 -6.10 21.43
C VAL A 28 -1.16 -6.93 22.56
N ILE A 29 -1.97 -6.33 23.45
CA ILE A 29 -2.64 -7.04 24.54
C ILE A 29 -3.55 -8.12 23.99
N ASP A 30 -4.42 -7.79 23.03
CA ASP A 30 -5.39 -8.73 22.48
C ASP A 30 -4.71 -9.95 21.84
N ARG A 31 -3.65 -9.72 21.06
CA ARG A 31 -2.83 -10.79 20.48
C ARG A 31 -2.21 -11.67 21.56
N LYS A 32 -1.49 -11.09 22.52
CA LYS A 32 -0.75 -11.83 23.55
C LYS A 32 -1.69 -12.58 24.50
N TRP A 33 -2.85 -12.01 24.78
CA TRP A 33 -3.87 -12.64 25.61
C TRP A 33 -4.46 -13.87 24.93
N MET A 34 -4.78 -13.78 23.63
CA MET A 34 -5.25 -14.94 22.87
C MET A 34 -4.20 -16.05 22.78
N ASP A 35 -2.93 -15.69 22.55
CA ASP A 35 -1.82 -16.64 22.58
C ASP A 35 -1.72 -17.32 23.97
N HIS A 36 -1.78 -16.54 25.05
CA HIS A 36 -1.74 -17.06 26.42
C HIS A 36 -2.90 -17.99 26.75
N ILE A 37 -4.13 -17.70 26.31
CA ILE A 37 -5.27 -18.61 26.50
C ILE A 37 -5.01 -19.96 25.84
N ASN A 38 -4.46 -19.97 24.62
CA ASN A 38 -4.12 -21.19 23.91
C ASN A 38 -3.05 -21.98 24.67
N ASP A 39 -2.00 -21.29 25.14
CA ASP A 39 -0.93 -21.93 25.91
C ASP A 39 -1.45 -22.49 27.25
N MET A 40 -2.38 -21.80 27.92
CA MET A 40 -3.01 -22.25 29.15
C MET A 40 -3.90 -23.47 28.94
N GLU A 41 -4.63 -23.55 27.82
CA GLU A 41 -5.40 -24.74 27.47
C GLU A 41 -4.46 -25.93 27.17
N GLN A 42 -3.34 -25.70 26.48
CA GLN A 42 -2.32 -26.72 26.25
C GLN A 42 -1.70 -27.20 27.57
N LEU A 43 -1.36 -26.28 28.47
CA LEU A 43 -0.84 -26.60 29.81
C LEU A 43 -1.85 -27.44 30.59
N ARG A 44 -3.15 -27.08 30.56
CA ARG A 44 -4.21 -27.83 31.23
C ARG A 44 -4.32 -29.27 30.72
N GLN A 45 -4.20 -29.49 29.42
CA GLN A 45 -4.25 -30.82 28.82
C GLN A 45 -2.99 -31.64 29.14
N GLY A 46 -1.82 -30.99 29.23
CA GLY A 46 -0.53 -31.63 29.51
C GLY A 46 -0.24 -31.93 30.99
N ILE A 47 -0.85 -31.18 31.92
CA ILE A 47 -0.54 -31.28 33.35
C ILE A 47 -0.84 -32.67 33.95
N GLY A 48 -1.82 -33.38 33.37
CA GLY A 48 -2.20 -34.72 33.78
C GLY A 48 -1.08 -35.76 33.59
N LEU A 49 -0.19 -35.55 32.63
CA LEU A 49 0.99 -36.41 32.40
C LEU A 49 2.14 -36.07 33.36
N GLN A 50 2.20 -34.85 33.90
CA GLN A 50 3.17 -34.47 34.95
C GLN A 50 2.79 -34.98 36.34
N ALA A 51 1.52 -35.34 36.56
CA ALA A 51 1.03 -35.94 37.81
C ALA A 51 1.76 -37.24 38.21
N TYR A 52 2.39 -37.93 37.25
CA TYR A 52 3.20 -39.11 37.51
C TYR A 52 4.47 -38.82 38.35
N GLY A 53 4.87 -37.55 38.47
CA GLY A 53 6.05 -37.11 39.23
C GLY A 53 5.83 -36.90 40.74
N GLN A 54 4.73 -37.38 41.33
CA GLN A 54 4.36 -37.17 42.74
C GLN A 54 4.17 -35.70 43.16
N ARG A 55 4.09 -34.78 42.20
CA ARG A 55 3.74 -33.37 42.46
C ARG A 55 2.25 -33.16 42.23
N ASP A 56 1.64 -32.30 43.04
CA ASP A 56 0.23 -31.94 42.90
C ASP A 56 0.02 -31.19 41.57
N PRO A 57 -0.75 -31.73 40.61
CA PRO A 57 -0.99 -31.11 39.31
C PRO A 57 -1.58 -29.71 39.42
N LEU A 58 -2.40 -29.44 40.44
CA LEU A 58 -3.04 -28.15 40.62
C LEU A 58 -2.04 -27.07 41.06
N VAL A 59 -1.02 -27.46 41.84
CA VAL A 59 0.06 -26.56 42.25
C VAL A 59 0.96 -26.24 41.05
N GLU A 60 1.32 -27.25 40.27
CA GLU A 60 2.16 -27.07 39.07
C GLU A 60 1.45 -26.23 38.00
N TYR A 61 0.15 -26.44 37.78
CA TYR A 61 -0.65 -25.61 36.88
C TYR A 61 -0.67 -24.15 37.30
N LYS A 62 -0.87 -23.88 38.61
CA LYS A 62 -0.87 -22.51 39.14
C LYS A 62 0.50 -21.86 39.00
N SER A 63 1.57 -22.58 39.35
CA SER A 63 2.95 -22.06 39.29
C SER A 63 3.36 -21.76 37.85
N SER A 64 3.15 -22.73 36.94
CA SER A 64 3.50 -22.59 35.52
C SER A 64 2.64 -21.54 34.84
N GLY A 65 1.33 -21.54 35.09
CA GLY A 65 0.42 -20.55 34.52
C GLY A 65 0.75 -19.12 34.96
N TYR A 66 1.14 -18.93 36.23
CA TYR A 66 1.61 -17.63 36.72
C TYR A 66 2.91 -17.19 36.05
N GLN A 67 3.88 -18.10 35.88
CA GLN A 67 5.12 -17.80 35.17
C GLN A 67 4.86 -17.37 33.72
N MET A 68 3.99 -18.07 33.00
CA MET A 68 3.58 -17.73 31.64
C MET A 68 2.85 -16.38 31.57
N PHE A 69 2.04 -16.06 32.57
CA PHE A 69 1.37 -14.77 32.67
C PHE A 69 2.38 -13.61 32.87
N ASP A 70 3.33 -13.77 33.79
CA ASP A 70 4.39 -12.77 34.00
C ASP A 70 5.22 -12.55 32.73
N GLU A 71 5.57 -13.63 32.03
CA GLU A 71 6.26 -13.57 30.74
C GLU A 71 5.43 -12.85 29.68
N MET A 72 4.13 -13.15 29.58
CA MET A 72 3.21 -12.44 28.69
C MET A 72 3.20 -10.93 28.97
N ILE A 73 3.13 -10.51 30.24
CA ILE A 73 3.13 -9.10 30.62
C ILE A 73 4.44 -8.41 30.22
N GLN A 74 5.59 -9.06 30.39
CA GLN A 74 6.87 -8.50 29.93
C GLN A 74 6.92 -8.38 28.40
N ASN A 75 6.47 -9.41 27.70
CA ASN A 75 6.40 -9.41 26.24
C ASN A 75 5.47 -8.32 25.69
N ILE A 76 4.33 -8.05 26.34
CA ILE A 76 3.44 -6.93 25.99
C ILE A 76 4.20 -5.61 26.09
N LYS A 77 4.89 -5.35 27.20
CA LYS A 77 5.64 -4.12 27.41
C LYS A 77 6.71 -3.93 26.34
N GLU A 78 7.51 -4.96 26.09
CA GLU A 78 8.59 -4.91 25.10
C GLU A 78 8.06 -4.71 23.68
N GLU A 79 7.01 -5.44 23.29
CA GLU A 79 6.47 -5.39 21.94
C GLU A 79 5.75 -4.05 21.67
N THR A 80 5.02 -3.51 22.65
CA THR A 80 4.42 -2.17 22.56
C THR A 80 5.48 -1.09 22.35
N VAL A 81 6.55 -1.09 23.16
CA VAL A 81 7.65 -0.13 23.01
C VAL A 81 8.34 -0.31 21.66
N ARG A 82 8.66 -1.56 21.27
CA ARG A 82 9.29 -1.86 19.99
C ARG A 82 8.47 -1.31 18.82
N LEU A 83 7.16 -1.58 18.79
CA LEU A 83 6.26 -1.09 17.74
C LEU A 83 6.18 0.43 17.70
N LEU A 84 6.05 1.08 18.85
CA LEU A 84 6.02 2.55 18.96
C LEU A 84 7.27 3.20 18.36
N PHE A 85 8.46 2.63 18.59
CA PHE A 85 9.69 3.20 18.04
C PHE A 85 9.95 2.85 16.57
N HIS A 86 9.38 1.76 16.05
CA HIS A 86 9.56 1.34 14.65
C HIS A 86 8.57 1.99 13.70
N ILE A 87 7.45 2.53 14.19
CA ILE A 87 6.47 3.17 13.34
C ILE A 87 7.04 4.48 12.75
N LYS A 88 6.87 4.62 11.44
CA LYS A 88 7.18 5.84 10.69
C LYS A 88 5.89 6.29 10.02
N VAL A 89 5.49 7.53 10.25
CA VAL A 89 4.35 8.11 9.54
C VAL A 89 4.78 8.31 8.10
N GLU A 90 4.13 7.61 7.16
CA GLU A 90 4.24 7.96 5.75
C GLU A 90 3.57 9.31 5.55
N GLN A 91 4.38 10.38 5.57
CA GLN A 91 3.93 11.69 5.15
C GLN A 91 3.62 11.58 3.65
N LYS A 92 2.34 11.70 3.28
CA LYS A 92 1.94 11.76 1.87
C LYS A 92 2.67 12.95 1.25
N VAL A 93 3.76 12.68 0.55
CA VAL A 93 4.45 13.68 -0.27
C VAL A 93 3.50 13.97 -1.42
N GLU A 94 2.70 15.04 -1.30
CA GLU A 94 2.03 15.59 -2.47
C GLU A 94 3.10 15.88 -3.50
N ARG A 95 3.01 15.20 -4.65
CA ARG A 95 3.91 15.47 -5.77
C ARG A 95 3.66 16.91 -6.21
N GLU A 96 4.48 17.83 -5.74
CA GLU A 96 4.61 19.13 -6.39
C GLU A 96 4.96 18.85 -7.85
N GLN A 97 4.08 19.30 -8.75
CA GLN A 97 4.33 19.16 -10.18
C GLN A 97 5.52 20.04 -10.53
N VAL A 98 6.74 19.50 -10.50
CA VAL A 98 8.00 20.23 -10.77
C VAL A 98 8.16 20.60 -12.25
N ALA A 99 7.07 20.60 -13.02
CA ALA A 99 7.08 21.09 -14.38
C ALA A 99 5.86 21.98 -14.61
N LYS A 100 6.01 23.28 -14.34
CA LYS A 100 5.40 24.27 -15.22
C LYS A 100 5.94 23.92 -16.60
N VAL A 101 5.08 23.41 -17.49
CA VAL A 101 5.42 23.20 -18.89
C VAL A 101 5.74 24.57 -19.49
N THR A 102 6.98 25.03 -19.35
CA THR A 102 7.55 26.10 -20.17
C THR A 102 7.71 25.51 -21.55
N GLY A 103 6.61 25.52 -22.30
CA GLY A 103 6.59 25.14 -23.70
C GLY A 103 7.61 26.00 -24.44
N THR A 104 8.63 25.37 -25.01
CA THR A 104 9.65 26.03 -25.83
C THR A 104 9.17 26.36 -27.24
N ASN A 105 7.87 26.30 -27.52
CA ASN A 105 7.28 26.73 -28.79
C ASN A 105 5.86 27.26 -28.55
N LYS A 106 5.74 28.49 -28.02
CA LYS A 106 4.47 29.23 -27.99
C LYS A 106 4.55 30.34 -29.04
N ASP A 107 4.27 29.99 -30.28
CA ASP A 107 3.85 30.97 -31.28
C ASP A 107 2.32 31.07 -31.17
N GLU A 108 1.84 32.18 -30.61
CA GLU A 108 0.43 32.42 -30.25
C GLU A 108 -0.42 32.84 -31.46
N SER A 109 -0.44 32.04 -32.53
CA SER A 109 -1.44 32.24 -33.57
C SER A 109 -2.05 30.92 -34.04
N LEU A 110 -3.32 30.75 -33.64
CA LEU A 110 -4.31 29.77 -34.12
C LEU A 110 -4.21 28.33 -33.60
N PRO A 111 -5.31 27.75 -33.05
CA PRO A 111 -5.36 26.33 -32.74
C PRO A 111 -5.34 25.53 -34.06
N LYS A 112 -4.24 24.82 -34.34
CA LYS A 112 -4.18 23.86 -35.45
C LYS A 112 -5.10 22.68 -35.16
N SER A 113 -6.32 22.76 -35.67
CA SER A 113 -7.20 21.61 -35.82
C SER A 113 -6.61 20.62 -36.85
N PRO A 114 -6.90 19.32 -36.76
CA PRO A 114 -6.40 18.36 -37.73
C PRO A 114 -6.92 18.73 -39.13
N VAL A 115 -5.99 18.91 -40.08
CA VAL A 115 -6.32 19.27 -41.47
C VAL A 115 -7.14 18.14 -42.09
N LYS A 116 -8.47 18.31 -42.11
CA LYS A 116 -9.39 17.43 -42.85
C LYS A 116 -9.11 17.64 -44.34
N ARG A 117 -8.79 16.57 -45.06
CA ARG A 117 -8.57 16.64 -46.52
C ARG A 117 -9.86 17.11 -47.20
N GLY A 118 -9.80 18.21 -47.93
CA GLY A 118 -10.98 18.79 -48.61
C GLY A 118 -11.50 17.95 -49.79
N ASN A 119 -10.66 17.09 -50.38
CA ASN A 119 -11.05 16.24 -51.51
C ASN A 119 -10.95 14.76 -51.14
N ALA A 120 -11.94 13.97 -51.59
CA ALA A 120 -11.94 12.52 -51.44
C ALA A 120 -10.68 11.92 -52.09
N LYS A 121 -10.02 10.99 -51.38
CA LYS A 121 -8.85 10.29 -51.90
C LYS A 121 -9.30 9.40 -53.06
N VAL A 122 -8.89 9.73 -54.28
CA VAL A 122 -9.17 8.93 -55.49
C VAL A 122 -8.27 7.70 -55.49
N TYR A 123 -8.86 6.50 -55.53
CA TYR A 123 -8.14 5.24 -55.59
C TYR A 123 -7.95 4.76 -57.04
N PRO A 124 -6.96 3.90 -57.33
CA PRO A 124 -6.59 3.54 -58.71
C PRO A 124 -7.72 2.99 -59.61
N ASN A 125 -8.75 2.37 -59.04
CA ASN A 125 -9.88 1.82 -59.79
C ASN A 125 -11.11 2.75 -59.82
N ASP A 126 -11.09 3.88 -59.11
CA ASP A 126 -12.22 4.81 -59.04
C ASP A 126 -12.42 5.52 -60.38
N PRO A 127 -13.64 6.04 -60.65
CA PRO A 127 -13.89 6.88 -61.82
C PRO A 127 -12.91 8.06 -61.85
N CYS A 128 -12.28 8.29 -62.99
CA CYS A 128 -11.28 9.34 -63.11
C CYS A 128 -11.92 10.74 -63.00
N PRO A 129 -11.43 11.63 -62.14
CA PRO A 129 -12.04 12.94 -61.90
C PRO A 129 -11.95 13.92 -63.08
N CYS A 130 -11.23 13.56 -64.16
CA CYS A 130 -11.20 14.36 -65.40
C CYS A 130 -12.44 14.15 -66.29
N GLY A 131 -13.43 13.35 -65.86
CA GLY A 131 -14.67 13.13 -66.59
C GLY A 131 -14.56 12.16 -67.78
N SER A 132 -13.43 11.48 -67.95
CA SER A 132 -13.17 10.60 -69.09
C SER A 132 -13.92 9.25 -69.08
N GLY A 133 -14.70 8.98 -68.03
CA GLY A 133 -15.47 7.73 -67.85
C GLY A 133 -14.63 6.47 -67.60
N LYS A 134 -13.29 6.57 -67.59
CA LYS A 134 -12.36 5.45 -67.37
C LYS A 134 -11.90 5.38 -65.91
N LYS A 135 -11.41 4.21 -65.47
CA LYS A 135 -10.77 4.04 -64.15
C LYS A 135 -9.53 4.92 -64.03
N TYR A 136 -9.26 5.52 -62.87
CA TYR A 136 -8.16 6.47 -62.66
C TYR A 136 -6.80 5.95 -63.14
N LYS A 137 -6.43 4.70 -62.83
CA LYS A 137 -5.18 4.05 -63.28
C LYS A 137 -5.03 3.87 -64.80
N GLN A 138 -6.14 3.95 -65.54
CA GLN A 138 -6.18 3.81 -67.00
C GLN A 138 -6.31 5.18 -67.70
N CYS A 139 -6.41 6.27 -66.94
CA CYS A 139 -6.49 7.64 -67.44
C CYS A 139 -5.42 8.52 -66.78
N CYS A 140 -5.78 9.49 -65.94
CA CYS A 140 -4.83 10.44 -65.34
C CYS A 140 -3.79 9.79 -64.40
N GLY A 141 -4.07 8.59 -63.89
CA GLY A 141 -3.15 7.80 -63.06
C GLY A 141 -2.36 6.75 -63.83
N ARG A 142 -2.42 6.74 -65.17
CA ARG A 142 -1.69 5.77 -66.01
C ARG A 142 -0.21 6.12 -66.02
N LYS A 143 0.65 5.22 -65.54
CA LYS A 143 2.09 5.33 -65.76
C LYS A 143 2.36 4.98 -67.22
N SER A 144 2.89 5.94 -67.99
CA SER A 144 3.49 5.62 -69.28
C SER A 144 4.72 4.76 -69.02
N VAL A 145 4.72 3.56 -69.59
CA VAL A 145 5.95 2.80 -69.84
C VAL A 145 6.34 3.10 -71.27
#